data_AF-Q6KZ91-F1
#
_entry.id   AF-Q6KZ91-F1
#
_cell.length_a   1.000
_cell.length_b   1.000
_cell.length_c   1.000
_cell.angle_alpha   90.00
_cell.angle_beta   90.00
_cell.angle_gamma   90.00
#
_symmetry.space_group_name_H-M   'P 1'
#
loop_
_entity.id
_entity.type
_entity.pdbx_description
1 polymer ?
#
loop_
_entity_poly.entity_id
_entity_poly.type
_entity_poly.pdbx_seq_one_letter_code
_entity_poly.pdbx_strand_id
1 'polypeptide(L)'
;MICITGIPATGKTTICGMLNEHGIKCVSLNDVARDLNIIENEYIDIDELKKHKIDADVIESHYSHLLNCDLVIILYNDIDEIKKE
;
A
#
# COMPACT_ATOMS: atom_id res chain seq x y z
N MET A 1 -3.34 -11.77 -4.57
CA MET A 1 -3.18 -10.48 -3.88
C MET A 1 -3.13 -9.35 -4.90
N ILE A 2 -4.02 -8.37 -4.76
CA ILE A 2 -4.06 -7.15 -5.59
C ILE A 2 -3.23 -6.07 -4.90
N CYS A 3 -2.47 -5.29 -5.67
CA CYS A 3 -1.66 -4.19 -5.14
C CYS A 3 -2.19 -2.86 -5.67
N ILE A 4 -2.48 -1.92 -4.77
CA ILE A 4 -2.80 -0.54 -5.13
C ILE A 4 -1.54 0.30 -4.88
N THR A 5 -1.07 0.96 -5.93
CA THR A 5 0.14 1.80 -5.89
C THR A 5 -0.09 3.13 -6.59
N GLY A 6 0.90 4.01 -6.54
CA GLY A 6 0.80 5.38 -7.06
C GLY A 6 1.51 6.38 -6.15
N ILE A 7 1.72 7.58 -6.67
CA ILE A 7 2.39 8.69 -5.96
C ILE A 7 1.68 8.96 -4.61
N PRO A 8 2.37 9.35 -3.53
CA PRO A 8 1.71 9.83 -2.31
C PRO A 8 0.59 10.84 -2.61
N ALA A 9 -0.46 10.85 -1.78
CA ALA A 9 -1.68 11.66 -1.96
C ALA A 9 -2.58 11.33 -3.18
N THR A 10 -2.35 10.24 -3.93
CA THR A 10 -3.29 9.79 -4.98
C THR A 10 -4.57 9.09 -4.46
N GLY A 11 -4.82 9.09 -3.15
CA GLY A 11 -6.03 8.49 -2.57
C GLY A 11 -5.98 6.98 -2.30
N LYS A 12 -4.79 6.35 -2.28
CA LYS A 12 -4.61 4.91 -1.98
C LYS A 12 -5.26 4.50 -0.65
N THR A 13 -4.94 5.23 0.41
CA THR A 13 -5.48 4.98 1.76
C THR A 13 -7.00 5.19 1.80
N THR A 14 -7.51 6.19 1.07
CA THR A 14 -8.96 6.43 0.92
C THR A 14 -9.66 5.24 0.27
N ILE A 15 -9.16 4.76 -0.87
CA ILE A 15 -9.72 3.58 -1.55
C ILE A 15 -9.60 2.34 -0.67
N CYS A 16 -8.50 2.18 0.07
CA CYS A 16 -8.34 1.06 0.99
C CYS A 16 -9.39 1.06 2.11
N GLY A 17 -9.71 2.23 2.67
CA GLY A 17 -10.82 2.40 3.62
C GLY A 17 -12.16 1.98 3.00
N MET A 18 -12.46 2.48 1.80
CA MET A 18 -13.69 2.12 1.08
C MET A 18 -13.78 0.61 0.79
N LEU A 19 -12.68 -0.04 0.40
CA LEU A 19 -12.64 -1.49 0.17
C LEU A 19 -12.98 -2.26 1.44
N ASN A 20 -12.41 -1.85 2.58
CA ASN A 20 -12.71 -2.45 3.88
C ASN A 20 -14.19 -2.27 4.26
N GLU A 21 -14.78 -1.10 4.01
CA GLU A 21 -16.22 -0.85 4.22
C GLU A 21 -17.11 -1.78 3.38
N HIS A 22 -16.63 -2.23 2.22
CA HIS A 22 -17.31 -3.18 1.34
C HIS A 22 -16.94 -4.65 1.62
N GLY A 23 -16.23 -4.93 2.72
CA GLY A 23 -15.87 -6.28 3.15
C GLY A 23 -14.68 -6.89 2.39
N ILE A 24 -13.93 -6.10 1.61
CA ILE A 24 -12.70 -6.53 0.96
C ILE A 24 -11.53 -6.20 1.87
N LYS A 25 -10.73 -7.20 2.27
CA LYS A 25 -9.66 -7.01 3.24
C LYS A 25 -8.48 -6.26 2.60
N CYS A 26 -8.47 -4.94 2.77
CA CYS A 26 -7.39 -4.07 2.30
C CYS A 26 -6.49 -3.63 3.46
N VAL A 27 -5.17 -3.79 3.29
CA VAL A 27 -4.18 -3.51 4.33
C VAL A 27 -3.13 -2.51 3.83
N SER A 28 -2.76 -1.54 4.68
CA SER A 28 -1.63 -0.65 4.44
C SER A 28 -0.32 -1.36 4.75
N LEU A 29 0.59 -1.43 3.78
CA LEU A 29 1.92 -2.01 4.02
C LEU A 29 2.74 -1.17 4.99
N ASN A 30 2.46 0.13 5.09
CA ASN A 30 3.14 0.99 6.05
C ASN A 30 2.78 0.60 7.48
N ASP A 31 1.52 0.25 7.73
CA ASP A 31 1.08 -0.21 9.05
C ASP A 31 1.63 -1.61 9.35
N VAL A 32 1.61 -2.51 8.37
CA VAL A 32 2.24 -3.83 8.50
C VAL A 32 3.74 -3.70 8.83
N ALA A 33 4.46 -2.82 8.14
CA ALA A 33 5.89 -2.61 8.38
C ALA A 33 6.16 -2.03 9.78
N ARG A 34 5.27 -1.16 10.30
CA ARG A 34 5.33 -0.65 11.69
C ARG A 34 5.09 -1.77 12.69
N ASP A 35 4.05 -2.58 12.49
CA ASP A 35 3.69 -3.67 13.39
C ASP A 35 4.79 -4.74 13.47
N LEU A 36 5.50 -4.97 12.35
CA LEU A 36 6.62 -5.90 12.28
C LEU A 36 7.96 -5.30 12.77
N ASN A 37 8.01 -4.01 13.13
CA ASN A 37 9.24 -3.28 13.49
C ASN A 37 10.37 -3.38 12.43
N ILE A 38 10.00 -3.38 11.14
CA ILE A 38 10.96 -3.46 10.02
C ILE A 38 11.25 -2.09 9.38
N ILE A 39 10.90 -1.00 10.08
CA ILE A 39 11.16 0.37 9.65
C ILE A 39 12.38 0.89 10.41
N GLU A 40 13.41 1.29 9.66
CA GLU A 40 14.63 1.89 10.23
C GLU A 40 14.93 3.19 9.50
N ASN A 41 14.95 4.33 10.22
CA ASN A 41 15.22 5.65 9.64
C ASN A 41 14.37 6.00 8.40
N GLU A 42 13.08 5.66 8.42
CA GLU A 42 12.13 5.80 7.28
C GLU A 42 12.37 4.85 6.09
N TYR A 43 13.36 3.96 6.18
CA TYR A 43 13.57 2.90 5.21
C TYR A 43 12.81 1.63 5.62
N ILE A 44 12.32 0.90 4.63
CA ILE A 44 11.65 -0.40 4.79
C ILE A 44 12.48 -1.44 4.05
N ASP A 45 12.84 -2.52 4.73
CA ASP A 45 13.43 -3.68 4.09
C ASP A 45 12.35 -4.49 3.38
N ILE A 46 12.28 -4.34 2.06
CA ILE A 46 11.31 -5.03 1.22
C ILE A 46 11.56 -6.54 1.17
N ASP A 47 12.81 -6.98 1.24
CA ASP A 47 13.15 -8.40 1.17
C ASP A 47 12.82 -9.12 2.48
N GLU A 48 12.93 -8.42 3.62
CA GLU A 48 12.38 -8.92 4.89
C GLU A 48 10.84 -8.94 4.85
N LEU A 49 10.19 -7.86 4.38
CA LEU A 49 8.73 -7.78 4.29
C LEU A 49 8.14 -8.92 3.44
N LYS A 50 8.80 -9.31 2.34
CA LYS A 50 8.39 -10.45 1.49
C LYS A 50 8.40 -11.81 2.20
N LYS A 51 9.16 -11.97 3.28
CA LYS A 51 9.21 -13.22 4.06
C LYS A 51 7.97 -13.39 4.94
N HIS A 52 7.27 -12.29 5.23
CA HIS A 52 6.07 -12.31 6.05
C HIS A 52 4.82 -12.57 5.21
N LYS A 53 3.97 -13.49 5.68
CA LYS A 53 2.68 -13.74 5.06
C LYS A 53 1.71 -12.63 5.47
N ILE A 54 1.33 -11.80 4.52
CA ILE A 54 0.34 -10.75 4.70
C ILE A 54 -1.04 -11.34 4.39
N ASP A 55 -1.91 -11.39 5.40
CA ASP A 55 -3.28 -11.90 5.26
C ASP A 55 -4.21 -10.79 4.77
N ALA A 56 -4.24 -10.54 3.46
CA ALA A 56 -5.04 -9.50 2.81
C ALA A 56 -5.45 -9.89 1.39
N ASP A 57 -6.61 -9.40 0.95
CA ASP A 57 -7.04 -9.48 -0.45
C ASP A 57 -6.31 -8.42 -1.29
N VAL A 58 -6.16 -7.23 -0.71
CA VAL A 58 -5.58 -6.04 -1.32
C VAL A 58 -4.52 -5.45 -0.38
N ILE A 59 -3.39 -5.03 -0.93
CA ILE A 59 -2.36 -4.28 -0.21
C ILE A 59 -2.15 -2.91 -0.86
N GLU A 60 -1.98 -1.88 -0.03
CA GLU A 60 -1.72 -0.52 -0.51
C GLU A 60 -0.39 0.02 0.04
N SER A 61 0.38 0.64 -0.86
CA SER A 61 1.50 1.54 -0.58
C SER A 61 2.10 2.03 -1.91
N HIS A 62 2.91 3.09 -1.87
CA HIS A 62 3.69 3.54 -3.03
C HIS A 62 4.75 2.51 -3.48
N TYR A 63 5.09 1.52 -2.64
CA TYR A 63 5.99 0.40 -2.95
C TYR A 63 5.30 -0.96 -3.02
N SER A 64 3.95 -1.03 -2.95
CA SER A 64 3.22 -2.31 -2.90
C SER A 64 3.50 -3.22 -4.09
N HIS A 65 3.78 -2.64 -5.25
CA HIS A 65 4.14 -3.35 -6.49
C HIS A 65 5.48 -4.11 -6.41
N LEU A 66 6.29 -3.91 -5.37
CA LEU A 66 7.54 -4.63 -5.15
C LEU A 66 7.34 -5.99 -4.45
N LEU A 67 6.13 -6.26 -3.94
CA LEU A 67 5.73 -7.57 -3.40
C LEU A 67 5.19 -8.48 -4.51
N ASN A 68 4.96 -9.76 -4.19
CA ASN A 68 4.32 -10.71 -5.11
C ASN A 68 2.83 -10.35 -5.29
N CYS A 69 2.55 -9.55 -6.32
CA CYS A 69 1.21 -9.14 -6.72
C CYS A 69 0.73 -9.97 -7.91
N ASP A 70 -0.54 -10.41 -7.90
CA ASP A 70 -1.17 -11.02 -9.08
C ASP A 70 -1.72 -9.94 -10.05
N LEU A 71 -2.07 -8.78 -9.50
CA LEU A 71 -2.59 -7.62 -10.23
C LEU A 71 -2.10 -6.34 -9.56
N VAL A 72 -1.71 -5.35 -10.36
CA VAL A 72 -1.32 -4.02 -9.88
C VAL A 72 -2.28 -2.97 -10.44
N ILE A 73 -2.88 -2.18 -9.55
CA ILE A 73 -3.71 -1.01 -9.85
C ILE A 73 -2.86 0.23 -9.53
N ILE A 74 -2.64 1.08 -10.53
CA ILE A 74 -1.91 2.34 -10.36
C ILE A 74 -2.91 3.48 -10.28
N LEU A 75 -2.99 4.14 -9.12
CA LEU A 75 -3.75 5.37 -8.96
C LEU A 75 -2.94 6.55 -9.47
N TYR A 76 -3.61 7.35 -10.28
CA TYR A 76 -3.06 8.57 -10.85
C TYR A 76 -3.98 9.74 -10.49
N ASN A 77 -3.36 10.87 -10.16
CA ASN A 77 -4.05 12.14 -10.12
C ASN A 77 -3.18 13.21 -10.81
N ASP A 78 -3.80 14.31 -11.24
CA ASP A 78 -3.06 15.44 -11.77
C ASP A 78 -2.12 16.00 -10.70
N ILE A 79 -0.87 16.28 -11.08
CA ILE A 79 0.14 16.76 -10.15
C ILE A 79 -0.18 18.16 -9.60
N ASP A 80 -0.93 18.96 -10.36
CA ASP A 80 -1.37 20.28 -9.92
C ASP A 80 -2.54 20.20 -8.92
N GLU A 81 -3.22 19.05 -8.83
CA GLU A 81 -4.16 18.77 -7.75
C GLU A 81 -3.45 18.25 -6.50
N ILE A 82 -2.45 17.37 -6.65
CA ILE A 82 -1.69 16.81 -5.53
C ILE A 82 -0.96 17.89 -4.72
N LYS A 83 -0.41 18.94 -5.37
CA LYS A 83 0.33 20.03 -4.70
C LYS A 83 -0.54 20.96 -3.83
N LYS A 84 -1.86 20.83 -3.88
CA LYS A 84 -2.79 21.70 -3.13
C LYS A 84 -3.09 21.19 -1.71
N GLU A 85 -2.72 19.95 -1.39
CA GLU A 85 -2.77 19.36 -0.04
C GLU A 85 -1.42 19.51 0.68
#